data_AF-A0AAV0T4X3-F1
#
_entry.id   AF-A0AAV0T4X3-F1
#
_cell.length_a   1.000
_cell.length_b   1.000
_cell.length_c   1.000
_cell.angle_alpha   90.00
_cell.angle_beta   90.00
_cell.angle_gamma   90.00
#
_symmetry.space_group_name_H-M   'P 1'
#
loop_
_entity.id
_entity.type
_entity.pdbx_description
1 polymer ?
#
loop_
_entity_poly.entity_id
_entity_poly.type
_entity_poly.pdbx_seq_one_letter_code
_entity_poly.pdbx_strand_id
1 'polypeptide(L)'
;MQEHVVRTSTAHHSLASPAPLRASGSHCSINWSRPLQTKDAHHNATTALSSLPSERYHSVLQSIASTLLTEAGHSHHYLHDASVSDMREMVRQLLVVRGPSESSSSGGGDNDEGDEELFRRVDTLLELELKSHKTIVSAQEIPTVLPSLSEGDDRGFEQIALWKGDITTLKATAIVNAPNSAPLGCFYPSHKCIDNAIHSMAGPRLRAACHAIATRHGHEEPVGHAQITSGFALPVAELHSSLS
;
A
#
# COMPACT_ATOMS: atom_id res chain seq x y z
N MET A 1 -10.26 -11.45 2.82
CA MET A 1 -10.49 -10.00 2.69
C MET A 1 -10.68 -9.46 4.09
N GLN A 2 -9.94 -8.41 4.45
CA GLN A 2 -10.05 -7.73 5.73
C GLN A 2 -10.98 -6.52 5.60
N GLU A 3 -11.57 -6.10 6.70
CA GLU A 3 -12.37 -4.88 6.80
C GLU A 3 -11.51 -3.81 7.47
N HIS A 4 -11.59 -2.58 6.95
CA HIS A 4 -10.77 -1.46 7.37
C HIS A 4 -11.66 -0.28 7.76
N VAL A 5 -11.34 0.35 8.89
CA VAL A 5 -11.97 1.60 9.31
C VAL A 5 -11.19 2.75 8.69
N VAL A 6 -11.89 3.57 7.90
CA VAL A 6 -11.31 4.73 7.21
C VAL A 6 -11.89 5.97 7.85
N ARG A 7 -11.04 6.93 8.20
CA ARG A 7 -11.47 8.27 8.63
C ARG A 7 -11.21 9.28 7.52
N THR A 8 -12.25 9.94 7.03
CA THR A 8 -12.17 10.99 6.01
C THR A 8 -12.18 12.35 6.70
N SER A 9 -11.16 13.18 6.49
CA SER A 9 -11.14 14.56 6.98
C SER A 9 -11.43 15.50 5.83
N THR A 10 -12.61 16.13 5.82
CA THR A 10 -12.85 17.34 5.04
C THR A 10 -12.43 18.53 5.89
N ALA A 11 -11.33 19.20 5.54
CA ALA A 11 -10.93 20.44 6.19
C ALA A 11 -11.92 21.55 5.81
N HIS A 12 -13.08 21.62 6.48
CA HIS A 12 -13.95 22.78 6.42
C HIS A 12 -13.49 23.79 7.48
N HIS A 13 -12.66 24.75 7.07
CA HIS A 13 -12.55 26.01 7.79
C HIS A 13 -13.88 26.76 7.64
N SER A 14 -14.77 26.64 8.61
CA SER A 14 -15.89 27.58 8.76
C SER A 14 -16.20 27.80 10.23
N LEU A 15 -15.90 29.01 10.69
CA LEU A 15 -16.35 29.55 11.96
C LEU A 15 -17.86 29.80 11.87
N ALA A 16 -18.68 29.06 12.61
CA ALA A 16 -20.07 29.47 12.86
C ALA A 16 -20.59 28.95 14.21
N SER A 17 -21.08 29.88 15.03
CA SER A 17 -21.85 29.65 16.26
C SER A 17 -23.31 29.26 15.96
N PRO A 18 -24.05 28.65 16.91
CA PRO A 18 -25.28 27.90 16.63
C PRO A 18 -26.59 28.70 16.81
N ALA A 19 -27.63 28.31 16.07
CA ALA A 19 -29.04 28.70 16.30
C ALA A 19 -30.01 27.61 15.74
N PRO A 20 -31.27 27.51 16.24
CA PRO A 20 -31.83 26.23 16.70
C PRO A 20 -32.80 25.49 15.75
N LEU A 21 -32.99 24.21 16.10
CA LEU A 21 -33.77 23.13 15.50
C LEU A 21 -35.27 23.42 15.26
N ARG A 22 -35.82 22.83 14.20
CA ARG A 22 -37.26 22.59 14.04
C ARG A 22 -37.51 21.29 13.27
N ALA A 23 -38.10 20.32 13.97
CA ALA A 23 -38.37 18.97 13.50
C ALA A 23 -39.52 18.89 12.47
N SER A 24 -39.39 17.98 11.49
CA SER A 24 -40.54 17.30 10.88
C SER A 24 -40.09 15.98 10.25
N GLY A 25 -40.68 14.86 10.69
CA GLY A 25 -40.33 13.53 10.23
C GLY A 25 -40.92 13.15 8.87
N SER A 26 -40.26 12.21 8.20
CA SER A 26 -40.89 11.29 7.25
C SER A 26 -40.02 10.05 7.04
N HIS A 27 -40.66 8.88 7.13
CA HIS A 27 -40.09 7.56 6.88
C HIS A 27 -39.71 7.41 5.40
N CYS A 28 -38.54 6.84 5.10
CA CYS A 28 -38.21 6.39 3.75
C CYS A 28 -37.60 4.98 3.78
N SER A 29 -38.36 4.00 3.30
CA SER A 29 -37.93 2.60 3.13
C SER A 29 -37.15 2.45 1.83
N ILE A 30 -35.94 1.89 1.89
CA ILE A 30 -35.09 1.61 0.72
C ILE A 30 -35.33 0.17 0.24
N ASN A 31 -35.69 0.01 -1.04
CA ASN A 31 -36.01 -1.27 -1.67
C ASN A 31 -34.79 -1.81 -2.45
N TRP A 32 -34.26 -2.97 -2.03
CA TRP A 32 -32.99 -3.57 -2.46
C TRP A 32 -33.08 -4.48 -3.71
N SER A 33 -33.93 -4.15 -4.69
CA SER A 33 -34.21 -5.08 -5.80
C SER A 33 -34.08 -4.44 -7.17
N ARG A 34 -32.85 -4.33 -7.71
CA ARG A 34 -32.63 -4.23 -9.17
C ARG A 34 -31.18 -4.56 -9.58
N PRO A 35 -30.94 -5.60 -10.41
CA PRO A 35 -29.64 -5.86 -11.03
C PRO A 35 -29.40 -4.95 -12.24
N LEU A 36 -28.20 -4.38 -12.36
CA LEU A 36 -27.74 -3.67 -13.55
C LEU A 36 -27.23 -4.69 -14.59
N GLN A 37 -27.81 -4.64 -15.78
CA GLN A 37 -27.48 -5.48 -16.94
C GLN A 37 -26.17 -5.03 -17.61
N THR A 38 -25.36 -6.01 -18.00
CA THR A 38 -24.17 -5.86 -18.83
C THR A 38 -24.53 -5.62 -20.29
N LYS A 39 -23.71 -4.83 -21.00
CA LYS A 39 -23.67 -4.85 -22.47
C LYS A 39 -22.23 -4.92 -22.94
N ASP A 40 -21.94 -6.03 -23.61
CA ASP A 40 -20.72 -6.29 -24.35
C ASP A 40 -20.63 -5.37 -25.57
N ALA A 41 -19.41 -4.93 -25.87
CA ALA A 41 -19.05 -4.42 -27.18
C ALA A 41 -17.63 -4.89 -27.52
N HIS A 42 -17.56 -5.96 -28.32
CA HIS A 42 -16.37 -6.32 -29.08
C HIS A 42 -16.09 -5.24 -30.13
N HIS A 43 -14.84 -4.77 -30.22
CA HIS A 43 -14.25 -4.26 -31.47
C HIS A 43 -12.77 -4.64 -31.50
N ASN A 44 -12.40 -5.41 -32.53
CA ASN A 44 -11.02 -5.72 -32.90
C ASN A 44 -10.36 -4.49 -33.51
N ALA A 45 -9.16 -4.14 -33.04
CA ALA A 45 -8.22 -3.31 -33.78
C ALA A 45 -6.80 -3.86 -33.59
N THR A 46 -6.32 -4.58 -34.61
CA THR A 46 -4.91 -4.94 -34.76
C THR A 46 -4.16 -3.72 -35.27
N THR A 47 -3.35 -3.09 -34.43
CA THR A 47 -2.26 -2.20 -34.86
C THR A 47 -1.17 -2.22 -33.78
N ALA A 48 0.06 -2.51 -34.18
CA ALA A 48 1.23 -2.73 -33.34
C ALA A 48 1.55 -1.53 -32.44
N LEU A 49 1.13 -1.58 -31.16
CA LEU A 49 1.63 -0.72 -30.07
C LEU A 49 1.20 -1.24 -28.68
N SER A 50 1.11 -2.55 -28.46
CA SER A 50 0.53 -3.14 -27.25
C SER A 50 1.48 -3.98 -26.37
N SER A 51 2.76 -4.14 -26.75
CA SER A 51 3.71 -4.97 -25.98
C SER A 51 4.60 -4.21 -25.00
N LEU A 52 4.77 -2.90 -25.17
CA LEU A 52 5.73 -2.09 -24.40
C LEU A 52 5.53 -2.15 -22.86
N PRO A 53 4.30 -2.12 -22.31
CA PRO A 53 4.11 -2.26 -20.86
C PRO A 53 4.54 -3.63 -20.34
N SER A 54 4.25 -4.69 -21.09
CA SER A 54 4.58 -6.08 -20.74
C SER A 54 6.07 -6.38 -20.88
N GLU A 55 6.72 -5.86 -21.93
CA GLU A 55 8.18 -5.99 -22.14
C GLU A 55 8.96 -5.23 -21.08
N ARG A 56 8.57 -3.99 -20.78
CA ARG A 56 9.19 -3.20 -19.71
C ARG A 56 9.01 -3.87 -18.35
N TYR A 57 7.81 -4.37 -18.07
CA TYR A 57 7.52 -5.10 -16.83
C TYR A 57 8.43 -6.33 -16.69
N HIS A 58 8.50 -7.17 -17.72
CA HIS A 58 9.35 -8.36 -17.71
C HIS A 58 10.83 -8.02 -17.54
N SER A 59 11.32 -7.01 -18.28
CA SER A 59 12.72 -6.57 -18.20
C SER A 59 13.10 -6.06 -16.80
N VAL A 60 12.25 -5.22 -16.19
CA VAL A 60 12.46 -4.73 -14.82
C VAL A 60 12.43 -5.89 -13.83
N LEU A 61 11.43 -6.79 -13.95
CA LEU A 61 11.29 -7.93 -13.06
C LEU A 61 12.50 -8.87 -13.12
N GLN A 62 12.98 -9.19 -14.33
CA GLN A 62 14.15 -10.05 -14.54
C GLN A 62 15.43 -9.41 -13.98
N SER A 63 15.57 -8.09 -14.12
CA SER A 63 16.69 -7.34 -13.57
C SER A 63 16.72 -7.36 -12.03
N ILE A 64 15.57 -7.18 -11.40
CA ILE A 64 15.42 -7.29 -9.94
C ILE A 64 15.72 -8.72 -9.48
N ALA A 65 15.13 -9.73 -10.14
CA ALA A 65 15.33 -11.14 -9.80
C ALA A 65 16.81 -11.53 -9.87
N SER A 66 17.52 -11.10 -10.93
CA SER A 66 18.96 -11.35 -11.08
C SER A 66 19.76 -10.72 -9.95
N THR A 67 19.44 -9.49 -9.56
CA THR A 67 20.12 -8.76 -8.48
C THR A 67 19.92 -9.50 -7.14
N LEU A 68 18.67 -9.83 -6.80
CA LEU A 68 18.36 -10.49 -5.53
C LEU A 68 18.90 -11.93 -5.45
N LEU A 69 18.92 -12.68 -6.56
CA LEU A 69 19.54 -14.00 -6.60
C LEU A 69 21.04 -13.93 -6.42
N THR A 70 21.71 -12.93 -7.04
CA THR A 70 23.15 -12.70 -6.83
C THR A 70 23.43 -12.41 -5.35
N GLU A 71 22.67 -11.50 -4.73
CA GLU A 71 22.80 -11.18 -3.31
C GLU A 71 22.60 -12.41 -2.41
N ALA A 72 21.65 -13.29 -2.76
CA ALA A 72 21.38 -14.54 -2.05
C ALA A 72 22.39 -15.68 -2.34
N GLY A 73 23.36 -15.47 -3.24
CA GLY A 73 24.34 -16.49 -3.63
C GLY A 73 23.75 -17.62 -4.49
N HIS A 74 22.69 -17.35 -5.24
CA HIS A 74 22.01 -18.32 -6.11
C HIS A 74 22.31 -18.11 -7.59
N SER A 75 22.28 -19.19 -8.37
CA SER A 75 22.48 -19.13 -9.83
C SER A 75 21.25 -18.59 -10.57
N HIS A 76 21.48 -17.90 -11.69
CA HIS A 76 20.44 -17.30 -12.52
C HIS A 76 19.83 -18.25 -13.56
N HIS A 77 20.30 -19.51 -13.65
CA HIS A 77 19.84 -20.45 -14.68
C HIS A 77 18.31 -20.63 -14.69
N TYR A 78 17.68 -20.57 -13.51
CA TYR A 78 16.24 -20.73 -13.35
C TYR A 78 15.42 -19.56 -13.92
N LEU A 79 16.03 -18.38 -14.16
CA LEU A 79 15.30 -17.21 -14.66
C LEU A 79 14.93 -17.32 -16.15
N HIS A 80 15.67 -18.09 -16.94
CA HIS A 80 15.43 -18.18 -18.39
C HIS A 80 14.10 -18.88 -18.71
N ASP A 81 13.77 -19.91 -17.94
CA ASP A 81 12.59 -20.75 -18.18
C ASP A 81 11.43 -20.45 -17.20
N ALA A 82 11.64 -19.55 -16.23
CA ALA A 82 10.62 -19.17 -15.28
C ALA A 82 9.48 -18.37 -15.93
N SER A 83 8.24 -18.69 -15.56
CA SER A 83 7.11 -17.84 -15.93
C SER A 83 7.22 -16.47 -15.24
N VAL A 84 6.57 -15.46 -15.82
CA VAL A 84 6.50 -14.12 -15.22
C VAL A 84 5.92 -14.16 -13.80
N SER A 85 4.95 -15.05 -13.56
CA SER A 85 4.32 -15.22 -12.24
C SER A 85 5.30 -15.82 -11.24
N ASP A 86 6.04 -16.86 -11.64
CA ASP A 86 7.03 -17.52 -10.76
C ASP A 86 8.19 -16.58 -10.42
N MET A 87 8.67 -15.83 -11.41
CA MET A 87 9.70 -14.81 -11.22
C MET A 87 9.21 -13.70 -10.27
N ARG A 88 7.96 -13.26 -10.40
CA ARG A 88 7.36 -12.26 -9.52
C ARG A 88 7.23 -12.75 -8.08
N GLU A 89 6.79 -13.99 -7.92
CA GLU A 89 6.68 -14.60 -6.60
C GLU A 89 8.06 -14.77 -5.97
N MET A 90 9.06 -15.22 -6.73
CA MET A 90 10.45 -15.30 -6.27
C MET A 90 10.98 -13.94 -5.79
N VAL A 91 10.83 -12.89 -6.60
CA VAL A 91 11.21 -11.52 -6.22
C VAL A 91 10.50 -11.09 -4.94
N ARG A 92 9.20 -11.40 -4.81
CA ARG A 92 8.44 -11.10 -3.59
C ARG A 92 9.03 -11.80 -2.37
N GLN A 93 9.30 -13.11 -2.47
CA GLN A 93 9.86 -13.88 -1.35
C GLN A 93 11.25 -13.37 -0.96
N LEU A 94 12.11 -13.07 -1.94
CA LEU A 94 13.47 -12.57 -1.71
C LEU A 94 13.45 -11.19 -1.03
N LEU A 95 12.58 -10.28 -1.47
CA LEU A 95 12.43 -8.97 -0.82
C LEU A 95 11.90 -9.08 0.62
N VAL A 96 11.06 -10.08 0.91
CA VAL A 96 10.54 -10.31 2.27
C VAL A 96 11.66 -10.75 3.23
N VAL A 97 12.58 -11.61 2.78
CA VAL A 97 13.69 -12.08 3.62
C VAL A 97 14.90 -11.14 3.63
N ARG A 98 14.97 -10.19 2.70
CA ARG A 98 16.06 -9.22 2.61
C ARG A 98 16.07 -8.29 3.83
N GLY A 99 17.19 -8.26 4.54
CA GLY A 99 17.43 -7.30 5.62
C GLY A 99 17.64 -5.87 5.11
N PRO A 100 17.56 -4.85 5.99
CA PRO A 100 18.07 -3.53 5.66
C PRO A 100 19.60 -3.58 5.51
N SER A 101 20.15 -2.78 4.61
CA SER A 101 21.59 -2.69 4.41
C SER A 101 22.27 -2.04 5.61
N GLU A 102 23.42 -2.57 6.03
CA GLU A 102 24.19 -2.03 7.17
C GLU A 102 25.00 -0.78 6.78
N SER A 103 24.37 0.23 6.19
CA SER A 103 25.01 1.50 5.84
C SER A 103 24.73 2.58 6.88
N SER A 104 25.27 2.43 8.09
CA SER A 104 25.22 3.53 9.08
C SER A 104 26.40 3.66 10.03
N SER A 105 27.56 3.03 9.76
CA SER A 105 28.74 3.20 10.64
C SER A 105 30.06 3.63 9.97
N SER A 106 30.28 3.45 8.67
CA SER A 106 31.59 3.80 8.09
C SER A 106 31.63 3.78 6.56
N GLY A 107 31.69 4.96 5.94
CA GLY A 107 32.17 5.15 4.56
C GLY A 107 31.17 4.83 3.45
N GLY A 108 30.72 5.85 2.73
CA GLY A 108 30.02 5.68 1.45
C GLY A 108 30.95 5.02 0.44
N GLY A 109 30.57 3.86 -0.07
CA GLY A 109 31.34 3.11 -1.04
C GLY A 109 30.48 1.97 -1.59
N ASP A 110 30.06 2.14 -2.85
CA ASP A 110 29.49 1.16 -3.79
C ASP A 110 28.17 0.43 -3.41
N ASN A 111 27.97 0.03 -2.15
CA ASN A 111 26.77 -0.71 -1.72
C ASN A 111 25.51 0.17 -1.68
N ASP A 112 25.65 1.44 -1.30
CA ASP A 112 24.52 2.39 -1.21
C ASP A 112 23.95 2.73 -2.59
N GLU A 113 24.81 2.81 -3.61
CA GLU A 113 24.40 3.04 -5.00
C GLU A 113 23.71 1.80 -5.60
N GLY A 114 24.19 0.60 -5.27
CA GLY A 114 23.55 -0.66 -5.66
C GLY A 114 22.15 -0.83 -5.07
N ASP A 115 21.99 -0.50 -3.78
CA ASP A 115 20.70 -0.52 -3.09
C ASP A 115 19.72 0.49 -3.69
N GLU A 116 20.15 1.73 -3.93
CA GLU A 116 19.30 2.77 -4.48
C GLU A 116 18.79 2.41 -5.89
N GLU A 117 19.65 1.81 -6.72
CA GLU A 117 19.27 1.31 -8.04
C GLU A 117 18.29 0.12 -7.96
N LEU A 118 18.50 -0.82 -7.04
CA LEU A 118 17.55 -1.89 -6.77
C LEU A 118 16.20 -1.33 -6.34
N PHE A 119 16.20 -0.36 -5.42
CA PHE A 119 14.98 0.26 -4.91
C PHE A 119 14.21 0.96 -6.02
N ARG A 120 14.89 1.74 -6.87
CA ARG A 120 14.28 2.41 -8.03
C ARG A 120 13.64 1.43 -9.01
N ARG A 121 14.26 0.25 -9.23
CA ARG A 121 13.67 -0.81 -10.07
C ARG A 121 12.43 -1.40 -9.41
N VAL A 122 12.46 -1.67 -8.10
CA VAL A 122 11.29 -2.17 -7.36
C VAL A 122 10.15 -1.15 -7.38
N ASP A 123 10.43 0.14 -7.17
CA ASP A 123 9.44 1.21 -7.27
C ASP A 123 8.79 1.21 -8.66
N THR A 124 9.61 1.11 -9.72
CA THR A 124 9.12 1.01 -11.09
C THR A 124 8.21 -0.22 -11.29
N LEU A 125 8.59 -1.38 -10.76
CA LEU A 125 7.79 -2.61 -10.84
C LEU A 125 6.43 -2.44 -10.16
N LEU A 126 6.42 -1.96 -8.91
CA LEU A 126 5.20 -1.78 -8.12
C LEU A 126 4.28 -0.72 -8.71
N GLU A 127 4.83 0.37 -9.25
CA GLU A 127 4.05 1.37 -9.98
C GLU A 127 3.37 0.79 -11.23
N LEU A 128 4.07 -0.07 -11.98
CA LEU A 128 3.48 -0.73 -13.14
C LEU A 128 2.32 -1.63 -12.69
N GLU A 129 2.49 -2.41 -11.62
CA GLU A 129 1.44 -3.28 -11.07
C GLU A 129 0.21 -2.50 -10.59
N LEU A 130 0.44 -1.38 -9.91
CA LEU A 130 -0.64 -0.51 -9.45
C LEU A 130 -1.44 0.08 -10.61
N LYS A 131 -0.76 0.47 -11.70
CA LYS A 131 -1.39 1.06 -12.89
C LYS A 131 -2.10 0.03 -13.76
N SER A 132 -1.58 -1.21 -13.87
CA SER A 132 -2.08 -2.20 -14.81
C SER A 132 -3.07 -3.21 -14.20
N HIS A 133 -2.91 -3.57 -12.92
CA HIS A 133 -3.60 -4.72 -12.33
C HIS A 133 -4.44 -4.39 -11.10
N LYS A 134 -4.32 -3.18 -10.53
CA LYS A 134 -5.04 -2.81 -9.30
C LYS A 134 -6.00 -1.66 -9.55
N THR A 135 -7.15 -1.72 -8.89
CA THR A 135 -8.10 -0.60 -8.82
C THR A 135 -7.81 0.21 -7.57
N ILE A 136 -7.42 1.47 -7.77
CA ILE A 136 -7.21 2.42 -6.69
C ILE A 136 -8.56 2.94 -6.22
N VAL A 137 -8.79 2.91 -4.91
CA VAL A 137 -10.02 3.40 -4.28
C VAL A 137 -9.68 4.67 -3.52
N SER A 138 -10.36 5.77 -3.81
CA SER A 138 -10.21 7.03 -3.09
C SER A 138 -10.92 6.95 -1.75
N ALA A 139 -10.22 7.23 -0.64
CA ALA A 139 -10.83 7.23 0.69
C ALA A 139 -11.99 8.22 0.81
N GLN A 140 -11.94 9.35 0.08
CA GLN A 140 -12.99 10.37 0.06
C GLN A 140 -14.26 9.92 -0.66
N GLU A 141 -14.20 8.86 -1.47
CA GLU A 141 -15.35 8.32 -2.22
C GLU A 141 -16.07 7.21 -1.46
N ILE A 142 -15.52 6.77 -0.33
CA ILE A 142 -16.10 5.70 0.49
C ILE A 142 -17.27 6.28 1.29
N PRO A 143 -18.49 5.71 1.18
CA PRO A 143 -19.62 6.15 1.98
C PRO A 143 -19.36 6.02 3.48
N THR A 144 -19.72 7.06 4.23
CA THR A 144 -19.58 7.09 5.67
C THR A 144 -20.68 6.28 6.34
N VAL A 145 -20.42 5.82 7.56
CA VAL A 145 -21.33 4.96 8.34
C VAL A 145 -22.62 5.72 8.68
N LEU A 146 -22.51 7.02 8.92
CA LEU A 146 -23.64 7.93 9.11
C LEU A 146 -23.53 9.08 8.10
N PRO A 147 -24.33 9.09 7.03
CA PRO A 147 -24.56 10.31 6.25
C PRO A 147 -25.14 11.38 7.19
N SER A 148 -24.79 12.65 7.01
CA SER A 148 -25.11 13.83 7.87
C SER A 148 -26.61 14.15 8.05
N LEU A 149 -27.47 13.15 8.24
CA LEU A 149 -28.92 13.20 8.33
C LEU A 149 -29.44 12.97 9.76
N SER A 150 -28.56 12.84 10.75
CA SER A 150 -28.96 12.57 12.13
C SER A 150 -28.94 13.88 12.94
N GLU A 151 -30.13 14.35 13.32
CA GLU A 151 -30.28 15.38 14.34
C GLU A 151 -29.91 14.77 15.72
N GLY A 152 -28.62 14.75 16.04
CA GLY A 152 -28.05 14.17 17.26
C GLY A 152 -26.62 14.63 17.56
N ASP A 153 -26.07 14.24 18.71
CA ASP A 153 -24.66 14.48 19.09
C ASP A 153 -23.70 13.51 18.35
N ASP A 154 -23.94 13.28 17.06
CA ASP A 154 -23.24 12.30 16.22
C ASP A 154 -21.92 12.86 15.64
N ARG A 155 -21.38 13.90 16.30
CA ARG A 155 -20.19 14.63 15.87
C ARG A 155 -18.99 13.69 15.82
N GLY A 156 -18.59 13.34 14.60
CA GLY A 156 -17.39 12.54 14.33
C GLY A 156 -17.64 11.28 13.50
N PHE A 157 -18.85 10.72 13.52
CA PHE A 157 -19.19 9.54 12.70
C PHE A 157 -19.42 9.86 11.23
N GLU A 158 -19.74 11.12 10.92
CA GLU A 158 -19.83 11.63 9.53
C GLU A 158 -18.50 11.54 8.77
N GLN A 159 -17.40 11.34 9.50
CA GLN A 159 -16.04 11.18 8.97
C GLN A 159 -15.55 9.74 9.03
N ILE A 160 -16.37 8.78 9.48
CA ILE A 160 -15.97 7.38 9.64
C ILE A 160 -16.67 6.57 8.55
N ALA A 161 -15.88 5.76 7.84
CA ALA A 161 -16.35 4.82 6.84
C ALA A 161 -15.82 3.42 7.15
N LEU A 162 -16.61 2.40 6.80
CA LEU A 162 -16.18 1.01 6.82
C LEU A 162 -15.97 0.56 5.39
N TRP A 163 -14.79 0.03 5.10
CA TRP A 163 -14.43 -0.41 3.76
C TRP A 163 -13.82 -1.79 3.76
N LYS A 164 -14.26 -2.64 2.83
CA LYS A 164 -13.75 -3.98 2.63
C LYS A 164 -12.95 -4.03 1.34
N GLY A 165 -11.64 -4.24 1.45
CA GLY A 165 -10.74 -4.18 0.31
C GLY A 165 -9.30 -4.53 0.65
N ASP A 166 -8.39 -4.22 -0.26
CA ASP A 166 -6.95 -4.31 -0.08
C ASP A 166 -6.43 -2.94 0.35
N ILE A 167 -6.03 -2.78 1.62
CA ILE A 167 -5.54 -1.48 2.15
C ILE A 167 -4.41 -0.87 1.31
N THR A 168 -3.65 -1.69 0.57
CA THR A 168 -2.54 -1.23 -0.27
C THR A 168 -2.99 -0.53 -1.55
N THR A 169 -4.29 -0.55 -1.86
CA THR A 169 -4.90 0.19 -2.98
C THR A 169 -5.74 1.38 -2.54
N LEU A 170 -5.80 1.65 -1.24
CA LEU A 170 -6.54 2.77 -0.68
C LEU A 170 -5.74 4.05 -0.84
N LYS A 171 -6.25 4.98 -1.65
CA LYS A 171 -5.70 6.34 -1.78
C LYS A 171 -6.20 7.20 -0.62
N ALA A 172 -5.31 7.46 0.33
CA ALA A 172 -5.57 8.24 1.53
C ALA A 172 -4.36 9.12 1.88
N THR A 173 -4.51 10.04 2.83
CA THR A 173 -3.37 10.79 3.37
C THR A 173 -2.41 9.85 4.08
N ALA A 174 -2.95 9.01 4.97
CA ALA A 174 -2.19 8.00 5.69
C ALA A 174 -2.97 6.69 5.85
N ILE A 175 -2.26 5.58 5.93
CA ILE A 175 -2.78 4.31 6.44
C ILE A 175 -1.98 3.87 7.67
N VAL A 176 -2.57 3.00 8.50
CA VAL A 176 -1.94 2.50 9.72
C VAL A 176 -1.49 1.05 9.53
N ASN A 177 -0.21 0.77 9.84
CA ASN A 177 0.33 -0.57 9.98
C ASN A 177 0.37 -0.96 11.47
N ALA A 178 0.11 -2.23 11.75
CA ALA A 178 0.22 -2.83 13.08
C ALA A 178 1.34 -3.91 13.03
N PRO A 179 2.59 -3.56 13.37
CA PRO A 179 3.71 -4.50 13.35
C PRO A 179 3.57 -5.50 14.50
N ASN A 180 4.02 -6.75 14.27
CA ASN A 180 3.84 -7.82 15.26
C ASN A 180 4.87 -7.81 16.41
N SER A 181 5.99 -7.08 16.28
CA SER A 181 7.01 -6.95 17.34
C SER A 181 8.18 -6.04 16.97
N ALA A 182 8.61 -6.01 15.70
CA ALA A 182 9.72 -5.19 15.22
C ALA A 182 9.27 -4.28 14.06
N PRO A 183 9.69 -3.01 14.01
CA PRO A 183 9.21 -2.04 13.01
C PRO A 183 9.81 -2.27 11.61
N LEU A 184 10.62 -3.31 11.41
CA LEU A 184 11.26 -3.58 10.13
C LEU A 184 10.34 -4.27 9.13
N GLY A 185 9.18 -4.76 9.55
CA GLY A 185 8.26 -5.52 8.71
C GLY A 185 8.44 -7.03 8.86
N CYS A 186 7.56 -7.79 8.21
CA CYS A 186 7.58 -9.25 8.26
C CYS A 186 8.75 -9.83 7.45
N PHE A 187 9.40 -10.87 7.99
CA PHE A 187 10.45 -11.64 7.31
C PHE A 187 10.01 -13.08 6.96
N TYR A 188 8.77 -13.47 7.26
CA TYR A 188 8.27 -14.80 6.92
C TYR A 188 7.65 -14.79 5.51
N PRO A 189 8.27 -15.48 4.54
CA PRO A 189 7.77 -15.48 3.17
C PRO A 189 6.34 -16.00 3.10
N SER A 190 5.49 -15.33 2.32
CA SER A 190 4.06 -15.65 2.19
C SER A 190 3.22 -15.59 3.48
N HIS A 191 3.73 -14.96 4.55
CA HIS A 191 2.92 -14.71 5.75
C HIS A 191 1.70 -13.83 5.40
N LYS A 192 0.51 -14.26 5.83
CA LYS A 192 -0.75 -13.53 5.60
C LYS A 192 -1.02 -12.51 6.72
N CYS A 193 -0.05 -11.64 7.01
CA CYS A 193 -0.20 -10.54 7.96
C CYS A 193 -0.23 -9.18 7.25
N ILE A 194 -0.84 -8.17 7.89
CA ILE A 194 -0.97 -6.81 7.34
C ILE A 194 0.39 -6.17 7.08
N ASP A 195 1.34 -6.44 7.96
CA ASP A 195 2.70 -5.94 7.90
C ASP A 195 3.43 -6.42 6.63
N ASN A 196 3.29 -7.71 6.30
CA ASN A 196 3.82 -8.26 5.05
C ASN A 196 3.13 -7.66 3.82
N ALA A 197 1.81 -7.46 3.87
CA ALA A 197 1.06 -6.87 2.78
C ALA A 197 1.50 -5.43 2.49
N ILE A 198 1.63 -4.61 3.53
CA ILE A 198 2.07 -3.21 3.42
C ILE A 198 3.53 -3.15 2.96
N HIS A 199 4.47 -3.85 3.61
CA HIS A 199 5.88 -3.82 3.21
C HIS A 199 6.13 -4.35 1.79
N SER A 200 5.41 -5.41 1.38
CA SER A 200 5.53 -5.95 0.02
C SER A 200 5.06 -4.96 -1.06
N MET A 201 4.11 -4.08 -0.72
CA MET A 201 3.53 -3.11 -1.67
C MET A 201 4.11 -1.71 -1.56
N ALA A 202 4.72 -1.35 -0.42
CA ALA A 202 5.50 -0.12 -0.25
C ALA A 202 6.92 -0.24 -0.84
N GLY A 203 7.45 -1.45 -0.89
CA GLY A 203 8.80 -1.74 -1.38
C GLY A 203 9.87 -1.70 -0.28
N PRO A 204 11.12 -2.06 -0.61
CA PRO A 204 12.21 -2.21 0.34
C PRO A 204 12.63 -0.89 1.03
N ARG A 205 12.34 0.27 0.40
CA ARG A 205 12.60 1.59 0.98
C ARG A 205 11.89 1.79 2.32
N LEU A 206 10.71 1.21 2.50
CA LEU A 206 10.00 1.28 3.77
C LEU A 206 10.81 0.62 4.89
N ARG A 207 11.33 -0.59 4.65
CA ARG A 207 12.19 -1.29 5.61
C ARG A 207 13.45 -0.48 5.92
N ALA A 208 14.07 0.11 4.90
CA ALA A 208 15.26 0.96 5.08
C ALA A 208 14.95 2.21 5.93
N ALA A 209 13.81 2.87 5.70
CA ALA A 209 13.37 4.03 6.48
C ALA A 209 13.06 3.65 7.95
N CYS A 210 12.34 2.55 8.18
CA CYS A 210 12.10 2.04 9.54
C CYS A 210 13.42 1.70 10.25
N HIS A 211 14.37 1.09 9.54
CA HIS A 211 15.69 0.80 10.09
C HIS A 211 16.45 2.08 10.46
N ALA A 212 16.46 3.09 9.60
CA ALA A 212 17.10 4.37 9.87
C ALA A 212 16.50 5.08 11.10
N ILE A 213 15.17 5.01 11.29
CA ILE A 213 14.50 5.54 12.49
C ILE A 213 14.91 4.75 13.73
N ALA A 214 14.84 3.42 13.68
CA ALA A 214 15.23 2.55 14.80
C ALA A 214 16.69 2.78 15.22
N THR A 215 17.61 2.85 14.25
CA THR A 215 19.03 3.12 14.49
C THR A 215 19.25 4.50 15.12
N ARG A 216 18.49 5.52 14.69
CA ARG A 216 18.56 6.87 15.28
C ARG A 216 18.06 6.91 16.72
N HIS A 217 16.99 6.18 17.01
CA HIS A 217 16.41 6.13 18.36
C HIS A 217 17.29 5.32 19.32
N GLY A 218 18.01 4.31 18.81
CA GLY A 218 18.93 3.48 19.59
C GLY A 218 18.22 2.51 20.56
N HIS A 219 16.89 2.40 20.45
CA HIS A 219 16.06 1.47 21.20
C HIS A 219 14.87 1.01 20.35
N GLU A 220 14.26 -0.12 20.72
CA GLU A 220 13.00 -0.56 20.12
C GLU A 220 11.87 0.41 20.47
N GLU A 221 10.92 0.59 19.55
CA GLU A 221 9.76 1.43 19.83
C GLU A 221 8.91 0.83 20.96
N PRO A 222 8.48 1.65 21.93
CA PRO A 222 7.58 1.16 22.96
C PRO A 222 6.19 0.90 22.38
N VAL A 223 5.47 -0.06 22.97
CA VAL A 223 4.04 -0.27 22.71
C VAL A 223 3.27 1.04 22.90
N GLY A 224 2.30 1.30 22.03
CA GLY A 224 1.48 2.51 22.00
C GLY A 224 2.11 3.71 21.29
N HIS A 225 3.35 3.58 20.79
CA HIS A 225 4.00 4.64 19.99
C HIS A 225 3.80 4.40 18.50
N ALA A 226 3.77 5.49 17.74
CA ALA A 226 3.62 5.47 16.30
C ALA A 226 4.83 6.13 15.62
N GLN A 227 5.36 5.46 14.60
CA GLN A 227 6.35 6.02 13.68
C GLN A 227 5.66 6.42 12.38
N ILE A 228 6.10 7.54 11.80
CA ILE A 228 5.59 8.04 10.52
C ILE A 228 6.70 7.91 9.47
N THR A 229 6.38 7.29 8.34
CA THR A 229 7.23 7.23 7.15
C THR A 229 6.46 7.69 5.92
N SER A 230 7.14 7.91 4.80
CA SER A 230 6.47 8.05 3.50
C SER A 230 5.78 6.73 3.09
N GLY A 231 4.76 6.83 2.23
CA GLY A 231 4.08 5.65 1.66
C GLY A 231 4.86 4.91 0.57
N PHE A 232 5.90 5.53 0.01
CA PHE A 232 6.72 4.99 -1.09
C PHE A 232 5.87 4.59 -2.30
N ALA A 233 5.89 3.31 -2.71
CA ALA A 233 5.11 2.84 -3.84
C ALA A 233 3.60 2.75 -3.55
N LEU A 234 3.15 2.87 -2.29
CA LEU A 234 1.72 2.87 -1.97
C LEU A 234 1.03 4.16 -2.46
N PRO A 235 -0.29 4.12 -2.76
CA PRO A 235 -1.06 5.29 -3.16
C PRO A 235 -1.39 6.23 -1.97
N VAL A 236 -0.51 6.35 -0.98
CA VAL A 236 -0.68 7.18 0.23
C VAL A 236 0.51 8.11 0.39
N ALA A 237 0.29 9.27 1.02
CA ALA A 237 1.39 10.20 1.30
C ALA A 237 2.25 9.68 2.47
N GLU A 238 1.60 9.22 3.54
CA GLU A 238 2.23 8.82 4.79
C GLU A 238 1.80 7.40 5.21
N LEU A 239 2.67 6.73 5.96
CA LEU A 239 2.40 5.45 6.59
C LEU A 239 2.69 5.59 8.08
N HIS A 240 1.70 5.27 8.91
CA HIS A 240 1.82 5.29 10.37
C HIS A 240 1.97 3.86 10.87
N SER A 241 3.08 3.51 11.49
CA SER A 241 3.28 2.19 12.09
C SER A 241 3.16 2.31 13.61
N SER A 242 2.17 1.66 14.21
CA SER A 242 1.96 1.68 15.67
C SER A 242 2.09 0.28 16.26
N LEU A 243 2.99 0.09 17.23
CA LEU A 243 3.06 -1.15 18.01
C LEU A 243 1.90 -1.18 19.00
N SER A 244 1.07 -2.23 18.91
CA SER A 244 -0.11 -2.44 19.76
C SER A 244 0.15 -3.45 20.87
#